data_AF-T0YRC2-F1
#
_entry.id   AF-T0YRC2-F1
#
_cell.length_a   1.000
_cell.length_b   1.000
_cell.length_c   1.000
_cell.angle_alpha   90.00
_cell.angle_beta   90.00
_cell.angle_gamma   90.00
#
_symmetry.space_group_name_H-M   'P 1'
#
loop_
_entity.id
_entity.type
_entity.pdbx_description
1 polymer ?
#
loop_
_entity_poly.entity_id
_entity_poly.type
_entity_poly.pdbx_seq_one_letter_code
_entity_poly.pdbx_strand_id
1 'polypeptide(L)' 'MVGAINGMICGLVAITPAAGYVDGYGAIIVGLLGSAIPWLTMNKLAGRWPFRKVDDTLGVIHTHYMAGAVGGLL' A
#
# COMPACT_ATOMS: atom_id res chain seq x y z
N MET A 1 3.46 -10.56 12.46
CA MET A 1 4.67 -9.70 12.29
C MET A 1 4.81 -9.20 10.85
N VAL A 2 4.80 -10.09 9.85
CA VAL A 2 4.92 -9.72 8.42
C VAL A 2 3.91 -8.65 7.97
N GLY A 3 2.64 -8.78 8.35
CA GLY A 3 1.61 -7.79 7.99
C GLY A 3 1.83 -6.39 8.57
N ALA A 4 2.39 -6.28 9.79
CA ALA A 4 2.66 -4.99 10.40
C ALA A 4 3.85 -4.27 9.71
N ILE A 5 4.90 -5.01 9.38
CA ILE A 5 6.05 -4.49 8.63
C ILE A 5 5.62 -4.06 7.23
N ASN A 6 4.86 -4.90 6.51
CA ASN A 6 4.34 -4.54 5.20
C ASN A 6 3.41 -3.33 5.29
N GLY A 7 2.59 -3.23 6.34
CA GLY A 7 1.75 -2.06 6.58
C GLY A 7 2.55 -0.77 6.73
N MET A 8 3.63 -0.79 7.53
CA MET A 8 4.53 0.37 7.68
C MET A 8 5.18 0.76 6.35
N ILE A 9 5.68 -0.21 5.58
CA ILE A 9 6.28 0.04 4.27
C ILE A 9 5.25 0.63 3.30
N CYS A 10 4.04 0.06 3.22
CA CYS A 10 2.97 0.57 2.36
C CYS A 10 2.58 2.01 2.73
N GLY A 11 2.54 2.34 4.02
CA GLY A 11 2.26 3.71 4.48
C GLY A 11 3.35 4.70 4.04
N LEU A 12 4.63 4.31 4.15
CA LEU A 12 5.76 5.11 3.66
C LEU A 12 5.71 5.31 2.14
N VAL A 13 5.40 4.25 1.39
CA VAL A 13 5.25 4.35 -0.07
C VAL A 13 4.09 5.27 -0.42
N ALA A 14 2.93 5.11 0.23
CA ALA A 14 1.73 5.88 -0.06
C ALA A 14 1.88 7.38 0.25
N ILE A 15 2.65 7.79 1.25
CA ILE A 15 2.84 9.22 1.55
C ILE A 15 3.82 9.91 0.60
N THR A 16 4.70 9.16 -0.09
CA THR A 16 5.74 9.70 -0.99
C THR A 16 5.27 10.81 -1.95
N PRO A 17 4.17 10.67 -2.71
CA PRO A 17 3.71 11.71 -3.64
C PRO A 17 3.15 12.97 -2.93
N ALA A 18 2.60 12.82 -1.72
CA ALA A 18 1.91 13.87 -1.00
C ALA A 18 2.74 14.52 0.12
N ALA A 19 3.93 13.98 0.44
CA ALA A 19 4.70 14.32 1.64
C ALA A 19 5.05 15.82 1.79
N GLY A 20 5.12 16.57 0.68
CA GLY A 20 5.37 18.02 0.69
C GLY A 20 4.12 18.89 0.62
N TYR A 21 2.92 18.29 0.53
CA TYR A 21 1.68 18.99 0.20
C TYR A 21 0.58 18.85 1.26
N VAL A 22 0.62 17.79 2.07
CA VAL A 22 -0.41 17.52 3.09
C VAL A 22 0.07 17.88 4.50
N ASP A 23 -0.89 18.24 5.36
CA ASP A 23 -0.64 18.50 6.77
C ASP A 23 -0.54 17.20 7.59
N GLY A 24 -0.31 17.32 8.90
CA GLY A 24 -0.15 16.16 9.78
C GLY A 24 -1.38 15.24 9.84
N TYR A 25 -2.59 15.80 9.76
CA TYR A 25 -3.82 15.00 9.73
C TYR A 25 -4.00 14.29 8.40
N GLY A 26 -3.73 14.97 7.27
CA GLY A 26 -3.70 14.35 5.95
C GLY A 26 -2.70 13.20 5.88
N ALA A 27 -1.50 13.37 6.43
CA ALA A 27 -0.49 12.33 6.47
C ALA A 27 -0.95 11.07 7.25
N ILE A 28 -1.67 11.24 8.36
CA ILE A 28 -2.24 10.11 9.12
C ILE A 28 -3.28 9.36 8.29
N ILE A 29 -4.16 10.09 7.58
CA ILE A 29 -5.20 9.49 6.73
C ILE A 29 -4.56 8.73 5.55
N VAL A 30 -3.59 9.35 4.87
CA VAL A 30 -2.85 8.71 3.76
C VAL A 30 -2.12 7.46 4.24
N GLY A 31 -1.49 7.50 5.42
CA GLY A 31 -0.88 6.31 6.03
C GLY A 31 -1.90 5.20 6.31
N LEU A 32 -3.05 5.53 6.90
CA LEU A 32 -4.11 4.55 7.21
C LEU A 32 -4.67 3.89 5.94
N LEU A 33 -5.05 4.67 4.95
CA LEU A 33 -5.61 4.17 3.68
C LEU A 33 -4.54 3.46 2.85
N GLY A 34 -3.34 4.04 2.81
CA GLY A 34 -2.15 3.52 2.15
C GLY A 34 -1.64 2.21 2.72
N SER A 35 -1.96 1.87 3.97
CA SER A 35 -1.69 0.54 4.54
C SER A 35 -2.88 -0.41 4.41
N ALA A 36 -4.11 0.07 4.60
CA ALA A 36 -5.32 -0.77 4.63
C ALA A 36 -5.65 -1.35 3.25
N ILE A 37 -5.58 -0.54 2.18
CA ILE A 37 -5.93 -0.98 0.83
C ILE A 37 -4.90 -2.00 0.31
N PRO A 38 -3.58 -1.76 0.38
CA PRO A 38 -2.58 -2.78 0.06
C PRO A 38 -2.71 -4.06 0.89
N TRP A 39 -3.03 -3.96 2.18
CA TRP A 39 -3.29 -5.14 3.01
C TRP A 39 -4.47 -5.97 2.48
N LEU A 40 -5.55 -5.33 2.03
CA LEU A 40 -6.67 -6.04 1.40
C LEU A 40 -6.23 -6.73 0.11
N THR A 41 -5.43 -6.05 -0.71
CA THR A 41 -4.96 -6.64 -1.97
C THR A 41 -4.08 -7.87 -1.72
N MET A 42 -3.17 -7.80 -0.76
CA MET A 42 -2.26 -8.88 -0.40
C MET A 42 -2.96 -10.07 0.28
N ASN A 43 -3.91 -9.81 1.18
CA ASN A 43 -4.51 -10.89 2.00
C ASN A 43 -5.83 -11.44 1.45
N LYS A 44 -6.56 -10.67 0.63
CA LYS A 44 -7.87 -11.08 0.12
C LYS A 44 -7.91 -11.21 -1.41
N LEU A 45 -7.08 -10.46 -2.13
CA LEU A 45 -7.10 -10.45 -3.60
C LEU A 45 -5.90 -11.16 -4.25
N ALA A 46 -4.82 -11.44 -3.52
CA ALA A 46 -3.62 -12.09 -4.07
C ALA A 46 -3.93 -13.43 -4.78
N GLY A 47 -4.87 -14.22 -4.25
CA GLY A 47 -5.31 -15.49 -4.86
C GLY A 47 -6.31 -15.34 -6.01
N ARG A 48 -6.68 -14.12 -6.41
CA ARG A 48 -7.65 -13.85 -7.48
C ARG A 48 -6.93 -13.37 -8.74
N TRP A 49 -7.60 -13.50 -9.88
CA TRP A 49 -7.14 -12.84 -11.10
C TRP A 49 -7.23 -11.32 -10.93
N PRO A 50 -6.23 -10.52 -11.38
CA PRO A 50 -5.03 -10.93 -12.12
C PRO A 50 -3.84 -11.36 -11.24
N PHE A 51 -3.83 -11.05 -9.94
CA PHE A 51 -2.69 -11.28 -9.04
C PHE A 51 -2.20 -12.74 -9.00
N ARG A 52 -3.11 -13.73 -9.08
CA ARG A 52 -2.75 -15.16 -9.13
C ARG A 52 -1.92 -15.57 -10.37
N LYS A 53 -1.89 -14.74 -11.42
CA LYS A 53 -1.12 -15.03 -12.64
C LYS A 53 0.34 -14.58 -12.55
N VAL A 54 0.71 -13.84 -11.50
CA VAL A 54 2.05 -13.30 -11.31
C VAL A 54 2.64 -13.91 -10.05
N ASP A 55 3.85 -14.45 -10.15
CA ASP A 55 4.60 -14.93 -8.99
C ASP A 55 5.34 -13.74 -8.36
N ASP A 56 4.69 -13.13 -7.37
CA ASP A 56 5.22 -11.97 -6.64
C ASP A 56 5.86 -12.42 -5.31
N THR A 57 7.09 -12.93 -5.41
CA THR A 57 7.82 -13.55 -4.30
C THR A 57 8.06 -12.61 -3.10
N LEU A 58 8.17 -11.30 -3.35
CA LEU A 58 8.38 -10.27 -2.33
C LEU A 58 7.13 -9.43 -2.03
N GLY A 59 6.02 -9.67 -2.74
CA GLY A 59 4.78 -8.88 -2.58
C GLY A 59 4.91 -7.43 -3.05
N VAL A 60 5.77 -7.13 -4.01
CA VAL A 60 6.07 -5.77 -4.50
C VAL A 60 4.86 -5.14 -5.19
N ILE A 61 4.03 -5.94 -5.88
CA ILE A 61 2.81 -5.44 -6.54
C ILE A 61 1.87 -4.86 -5.49
N HIS A 62 1.75 -5.52 -4.34
CA HIS A 62 0.90 -5.04 -3.25
C HIS A 62 1.55 -3.90 -2.48
N THR A 63 2.83 -4.04 -2.13
CA THR A 63 3.51 -3.12 -1.21
C THR A 63 4.02 -1.84 -1.85
N HIS A 64 4.30 -1.85 -3.16
CA HIS A 64 4.84 -0.70 -3.88
C HIS A 64 3.86 -0.18 -4.93
N TYR A 65 3.36 -1.04 -5.83
CA TYR A 65 2.46 -0.59 -6.90
C TYR A 65 1.09 -0.17 -6.35
N MET A 66 0.40 -1.05 -5.62
CA MET A 66 -0.93 -0.71 -5.06
C MET A 66 -0.83 0.38 -4.00
N ALA A 67 0.19 0.35 -3.13
CA ALA A 67 0.41 1.40 -2.13
C ALA A 67 0.71 2.76 -2.77
N GLY A 68 1.58 2.80 -3.78
CA GLY A 68 1.92 4.01 -4.51
C GLY A 68 0.76 4.53 -5.35
N ALA A 69 -0.07 3.65 -5.94
CA ALA A 69 -1.27 4.05 -6.65
C ALA A 69 -2.31 4.68 -5.72
N VAL A 70 -2.53 4.10 -4.53
CA VAL A 70 -3.40 4.69 -3.50
C VAL A 70 -2.86 6.06 -3.07
N GLY A 71 -1.57 6.13 -2.77
CA GLY A 71 -0.90 7.37 -2.38
C GLY A 71 -0.96 8.46 -3.45
N GLY A 72 -0.77 8.11 -4.73
CA GLY A 72 -0.77 9.07 -5.83
C GLY A 72 -2.17 9.57 -6.23
N LEU A 73 -3.23 8.89 -5.78
CA LEU A 73 -4.62 9.31 -5.98
C LEU A 73 -5.17 10.15 -4.83
N LEU A 74 -4.52 10.11 -3.67
CA LEU A 74 -4.89 10.86 -2.46
C LEU A 74 -4.09 12.16 -2.36
#